data_AF-A0A4U9HWR1-F1
#
_entry.id   AF-A0A4U9HWR1-F1
#
_cell.length_a   1.000
_cell.length_b   1.000
_cell.length_c   1.000
_cell.angle_alpha   90.00
_cell.angle_beta   90.00
_cell.angle_gamma   90.00
#
_symmetry.space_group_name_H-M   'P 1'
#
loop_
_entity.id
_entity.type
_entity.pdbx_description
1 polymer ?
#
loop_
_entity_poly.entity_id
_entity_poly.type
_entity_poly.pdbx_seq_one_letter_code
_entity_poly.pdbx_strand_id
1 'polypeptide(L)'
;MLLAVLPLISCDQQKQAAKVPEKPGAELSSFIAEIKENLVYVKGGEFLMGDYGEQYGPEHLPYDARQHSKPLHKVELTGYSIGKFKTSNKEYQFYLAYNNLPGRDVDLSSRTGQRWREMNMTPETPAHVDWFEAENYCRWLATITKLPFSLPTEAQWEYAARSRGKFVIVPTNDGTIRIEQGDKSNVAWESDSKEYAKKMGTSLVYFHHCPVIFIRQIL
;
A
#
# COMPACT_ATOMS: atom_id res chain seq x y z
N MET A 1 39.50 43.62 1.78
CA MET A 1 38.68 42.52 2.31
C MET A 1 38.59 41.44 1.23
N LEU A 2 39.42 40.39 1.31
CA LEU A 2 39.28 39.21 0.44
C LEU A 2 38.15 38.33 1.01
N LEU A 3 37.05 38.17 0.27
CA LEU A 3 36.05 37.14 0.57
C LEU A 3 36.55 35.80 0.03
N ALA A 4 36.95 34.90 0.93
CA ALA A 4 37.17 33.50 0.61
C ALA A 4 35.81 32.78 0.58
N VAL A 5 35.37 32.36 -0.60
CA VAL A 5 34.18 31.51 -0.77
C VAL A 5 34.65 30.06 -0.66
N LEU A 6 34.31 29.40 0.46
CA LEU A 6 34.52 27.97 0.64
C LEU A 6 33.34 27.21 0.00
N PRO A 7 33.56 26.39 -1.04
CA PRO A 7 32.52 25.52 -1.55
C PRO A 7 32.27 24.39 -0.55
N LEU A 8 31.07 24.35 0.02
CA LEU A 8 30.59 23.20 0.79
C LEU A 8 30.36 22.05 -0.19
N ILE A 9 31.31 21.13 -0.25
CA ILE A 9 31.13 19.83 -0.90
C ILE A 9 30.16 19.05 -0.01
N SER A 10 28.90 18.99 -0.41
CA SER A 10 27.94 18.05 0.15
C SER A 10 28.43 16.64 -0.18
N CYS A 11 28.83 15.88 0.85
CA CYS A 11 29.07 14.45 0.71
C CYS A 11 27.73 13.76 0.48
N ASP A 12 27.36 13.62 -0.79
CA ASP A 12 26.26 12.77 -1.21
C ASP A 12 26.70 11.31 -0.97
N GLN A 13 26.24 10.70 0.12
CA GLN A 13 26.37 9.26 0.31
C GLN A 13 25.61 8.59 -0.84
N GLN A 14 26.34 8.15 -1.86
CA GLN A 14 25.84 7.17 -2.84
C GLN A 14 25.41 5.91 -2.09
N LYS A 15 24.15 5.87 -1.64
CA LYS A 15 23.46 4.61 -1.37
C LYS A 15 23.51 3.84 -2.69
N GLN A 16 24.26 2.75 -2.70
CA GLN A 16 24.37 1.87 -3.85
C GLN A 16 22.96 1.47 -4.29
N ALA A 17 22.51 2.03 -5.42
CA ALA A 17 21.31 1.54 -6.08
C ALA A 17 21.55 0.07 -6.41
N ALA A 18 20.61 -0.80 -6.04
CA ALA A 18 20.69 -2.23 -6.30
C ALA A 18 21.04 -2.47 -7.79
N LYS A 19 22.22 -3.03 -8.07
CA LYS A 19 22.62 -3.40 -9.43
C LYS A 19 21.72 -4.53 -9.89
N VAL A 20 20.82 -4.24 -10.83
CA VAL A 20 19.98 -5.27 -11.45
C VAL A 20 20.85 -6.04 -12.44
N PRO A 21 20.97 -7.38 -12.32
CA PRO A 21 21.68 -8.19 -13.30
C PRO A 21 20.99 -8.07 -14.67
N GLU A 22 21.77 -7.94 -15.75
CA GLU A 22 21.24 -7.83 -17.13
C GLU A 22 20.32 -8.99 -17.54
N LYS A 23 20.45 -10.14 -16.86
CA LYS A 23 19.51 -11.25 -16.92
C LYS A 23 19.07 -11.61 -15.50
N PRO A 24 17.84 -11.26 -15.08
CA PRO A 24 17.33 -11.70 -13.79
C PRO A 24 17.28 -13.23 -13.74
N GLY A 25 17.68 -13.81 -12.60
CA GLY A 25 17.51 -15.24 -12.37
C GLY A 25 16.04 -15.68 -12.46
N ALA A 26 15.80 -16.98 -12.54
CA ALA A 26 14.44 -17.53 -12.67
C ALA A 26 13.51 -17.06 -11.55
N GLU A 27 14.02 -17.00 -10.31
CA GLU A 27 13.27 -16.57 -9.14
C GLU A 27 12.83 -15.09 -9.22
N LEU A 28 13.76 -14.18 -9.53
CA LEU A 28 13.44 -12.75 -9.72
C LEU A 28 12.47 -12.54 -10.88
N SER A 29 12.61 -13.32 -11.96
CA SER A 29 11.71 -13.25 -13.11
C SER A 29 10.29 -13.68 -12.75
N SER A 30 10.14 -14.76 -11.97
CA SER A 30 8.84 -15.22 -11.46
C SER A 30 8.21 -14.18 -10.53
N PHE A 31 9.01 -13.61 -9.63
CA PHE A 31 8.55 -12.55 -8.72
C PHE A 31 8.04 -11.31 -9.51
N ILE A 32 8.79 -10.86 -10.51
CA ILE A 32 8.37 -9.73 -11.36
C ILE A 32 7.07 -10.04 -12.11
N ALA A 33 6.90 -11.28 -12.59
CA ALA A 33 5.68 -11.70 -13.26
C ALA A 33 4.47 -11.67 -12.32
N GLU A 34 4.60 -12.20 -11.10
CA GLU A 34 3.55 -12.19 -10.07
C GLU A 34 3.13 -10.75 -9.71
N ILE A 35 4.10 -9.85 -9.49
CA ILE A 35 3.82 -8.44 -9.23
C ILE A 35 3.03 -7.79 -10.37
N LYS A 36 3.42 -8.04 -11.62
CA LYS A 36 2.74 -7.48 -12.81
C LYS A 36 1.33 -8.02 -12.98
N GLU A 37 1.10 -9.30 -12.71
CA GLU A 37 -0.23 -9.93 -12.76
C GLU A 37 -1.16 -9.37 -11.67
N ASN A 38 -0.60 -8.93 -10.55
CA ASN A 38 -1.36 -8.33 -9.44
C ASN A 38 -1.74 -6.86 -9.68
N LEU A 39 -1.23 -6.22 -10.73
CA LEU A 39 -1.58 -4.84 -11.08
C LEU A 39 -2.88 -4.78 -11.87
N VAL A 40 -3.77 -3.86 -11.47
CA VAL A 40 -5.02 -3.59 -12.16
C VAL A 40 -4.95 -2.22 -12.79
N TYR A 41 -5.26 -2.15 -14.10
CA TYR A 41 -5.34 -0.89 -14.81
C TYR A 41 -6.61 -0.11 -14.42
N VAL A 42 -6.40 1.13 -13.98
CA VAL A 42 -7.43 2.11 -13.68
C VAL A 42 -7.43 3.16 -14.78
N LYS A 43 -8.48 3.16 -15.60
CA LYS A 43 -8.69 4.19 -16.62
C LYS A 43 -8.90 5.53 -15.92
N GLY A 44 -8.06 6.50 -16.28
CA GLY A 44 -8.15 7.88 -15.80
C GLY A 44 -9.47 8.57 -16.14
N GLY A 45 -9.66 9.73 -15.54
CA GLY A 45 -10.86 10.53 -15.66
C GLY A 45 -10.97 11.56 -14.55
N GLU A 46 -12.12 12.20 -14.49
CA GLU A 46 -12.42 13.21 -13.49
C GLU A 46 -13.34 12.66 -12.41
N PHE A 47 -13.19 13.13 -11.17
CA PHE A 47 -14.12 12.85 -10.09
C PHE A 47 -14.12 13.96 -9.03
N LEU A 48 -15.12 13.92 -8.15
CA LEU A 48 -15.15 14.74 -6.94
C LEU A 48 -14.49 13.97 -5.79
N MET A 49 -13.32 14.44 -5.35
CA MET A 49 -12.53 13.90 -4.26
C MET A 49 -12.94 14.55 -2.94
N GLY A 50 -13.04 13.74 -1.88
CA GLY A 50 -13.40 14.17 -0.53
C GLY A 50 -14.82 13.76 -0.13
N ASP A 51 -15.27 14.34 0.99
CA ASP A 51 -16.57 14.04 1.59
C ASP A 51 -17.71 14.59 0.72
N TYR A 52 -18.39 13.70 0.02
CA TYR A 52 -19.50 14.02 -0.86
C TYR A 52 -20.87 13.96 -0.16
N GLY A 53 -20.94 13.52 1.10
CA GLY A 53 -22.18 13.15 1.78
C GLY A 53 -23.19 14.29 1.87
N GLU A 54 -22.72 15.50 2.16
CA GLU A 54 -23.58 16.69 2.28
C GLU A 54 -24.29 17.04 0.95
N GLN A 55 -23.59 16.90 -0.19
CA GLN A 55 -24.11 17.30 -1.50
C GLN A 55 -24.80 16.15 -2.28
N TYR A 56 -24.28 14.92 -2.16
CA TYR A 56 -24.67 13.78 -2.99
C TYR A 56 -25.06 12.52 -2.20
N GLY A 57 -24.87 12.52 -0.87
CA GLY A 57 -25.28 11.41 -0.02
C GLY A 57 -26.80 11.39 0.20
N PRO A 58 -27.44 10.22 0.34
CA PRO A 58 -28.88 10.12 0.59
C PRO A 58 -29.33 10.83 1.88
N GLU A 59 -28.47 10.91 2.89
CA GLU A 59 -28.77 11.60 4.15
C GLU A 59 -28.55 13.12 4.08
N HIS A 60 -27.87 13.62 3.04
CA HIS A 60 -27.42 15.01 2.95
C HIS A 60 -26.65 15.49 4.20
N LEU A 61 -25.83 14.61 4.76
CA LEU A 61 -24.99 14.86 5.93
C LEU A 61 -23.52 14.53 5.61
N PRO A 62 -22.55 15.23 6.23
CA PRO A 62 -21.14 14.90 6.07
C PRO A 62 -20.85 13.50 6.65
N TYR A 63 -20.11 12.68 5.90
CA TYR A 63 -19.69 11.35 6.37
C TYR A 63 -18.46 11.39 7.26
N ASP A 64 -17.67 12.45 7.17
CA ASP A 64 -16.51 12.67 8.04
C ASP A 64 -16.63 14.04 8.71
N ALA A 65 -16.34 14.14 10.00
CA ALA A 65 -16.33 15.42 10.71
C ALA A 65 -15.03 16.20 10.51
N ARG A 66 -13.96 15.55 10.02
CA ARG A 66 -12.65 16.17 9.87
C ARG A 66 -12.63 17.14 8.69
N GLN A 67 -11.74 18.12 8.78
CA GLN A 67 -11.56 19.14 7.74
C GLN A 67 -10.67 18.65 6.59
N HIS A 68 -9.84 17.63 6.79
CA HIS A 68 -8.93 17.14 5.75
C HIS A 68 -9.65 16.49 4.55
N SER A 69 -10.88 16.01 4.74
CA SER A 69 -11.74 15.48 3.68
C SER A 69 -12.57 16.57 2.98
N LYS A 70 -12.34 17.85 3.30
CA LYS A 70 -13.09 19.01 2.79
C LYS A 70 -12.14 20.07 2.21
N PRO A 71 -12.61 20.90 1.27
CA PRO A 71 -13.89 20.79 0.58
C PRO A 71 -13.90 19.65 -0.44
N LEU A 72 -15.09 19.20 -0.80
CA LEU A 72 -15.30 18.37 -1.99
C LEU A 72 -14.81 19.14 -3.22
N HIS A 73 -13.88 18.59 -3.97
CA HIS A 73 -13.26 19.29 -5.10
C HIS A 73 -13.03 18.36 -6.29
N LYS A 74 -12.98 18.94 -7.49
CA LYS A 74 -12.77 18.20 -8.73
C LYS A 74 -11.29 17.86 -8.89
N VAL A 75 -11.00 16.60 -9.21
CA VAL A 75 -9.66 16.10 -9.54
C VAL A 75 -9.72 15.38 -10.88
N GLU A 76 -8.73 15.62 -11.73
CA GLU A 76 -8.51 14.91 -12.98
C GLU A 76 -7.25 14.04 -12.86
N LEU A 77 -7.36 12.76 -13.23
CA LEU A 77 -6.28 11.79 -13.19
C LEU A 77 -6.05 11.17 -14.55
N THR A 78 -4.78 11.00 -14.93
CA THR A 78 -4.38 10.14 -16.04
C THR A 78 -4.55 8.65 -15.68
N GLY A 79 -4.50 7.76 -16.68
CA GLY A 79 -4.54 6.32 -16.43
C GLY A 79 -3.31 5.80 -15.67
N TYR A 80 -3.49 4.78 -14.85
CA TYR A 80 -2.42 4.15 -14.07
C TYR A 80 -2.78 2.72 -13.70
N SER A 81 -1.82 1.96 -13.20
CA SER A 81 -2.08 0.65 -12.60
C SER A 81 -1.82 0.68 -11.11
N ILE A 82 -2.62 -0.04 -10.32
CA ILE A 82 -2.47 -0.15 -8.87
C ILE A 82 -2.62 -1.61 -8.44
N GLY A 83 -1.89 -2.03 -7.40
CA GLY A 83 -2.00 -3.39 -6.88
C GLY A 83 -3.44 -3.72 -6.44
N LYS A 84 -3.97 -4.86 -6.91
CA LYS A 84 -5.30 -5.37 -6.49
C LYS A 84 -5.35 -5.66 -4.99
N PHE A 85 -4.20 -6.05 -4.44
CA PHE A 85 -4.00 -6.30 -3.03
C PHE A 85 -2.92 -5.36 -2.51
N LYS A 86 -2.93 -5.24 -1.20
CA LYS A 86 -1.82 -4.67 -0.46
C LYS A 86 -0.59 -5.55 -0.62
N THR A 87 0.61 -4.95 -0.61
CA THR A 87 1.86 -5.71 -0.61
C THR A 87 1.89 -6.68 0.56
N SER A 88 2.17 -7.95 0.27
CA SER A 88 2.25 -9.02 1.27
C SER A 88 3.62 -9.05 1.94
N ASN A 89 3.69 -9.69 3.11
CA ASN A 89 4.96 -9.98 3.75
C ASN A 89 5.85 -10.86 2.87
N LYS A 90 5.29 -11.85 2.17
CA LYS A 90 6.06 -12.68 1.22
C LYS A 90 6.80 -11.81 0.21
N GLU A 91 6.12 -10.85 -0.40
CA GLU A 91 6.72 -9.94 -1.39
C GLU A 91 7.79 -9.01 -0.78
N TYR A 92 7.54 -8.47 0.42
CA TYR A 92 8.48 -7.58 1.09
C TYR A 92 9.72 -8.32 1.63
N GLN A 93 9.54 -9.53 2.18
CA GLN A 93 10.64 -10.38 2.63
C GLN A 93 11.52 -10.83 1.46
N PHE A 94 10.93 -11.11 0.29
CA PHE A 94 11.69 -11.36 -0.93
C PHE A 94 12.60 -10.17 -1.28
N TYR A 95 12.07 -8.95 -1.22
CA TYR A 95 12.86 -7.73 -1.42
C TYR A 95 14.03 -7.61 -0.43
N LEU A 96 13.77 -7.82 0.87
CA LEU A 96 14.82 -7.74 1.88
C LEU A 96 15.92 -8.78 1.63
N ALA A 97 15.54 -10.04 1.40
CA ALA A 97 16.46 -11.13 1.14
C ALA A 97 17.28 -10.91 -0.13
N TYR A 98 16.62 -10.52 -1.24
CA TYR A 98 17.27 -10.30 -2.54
C TYR A 98 18.34 -9.21 -2.47
N ASN A 99 18.11 -8.16 -1.67
CA ASN A 99 19.02 -7.04 -1.53
C ASN A 99 19.96 -7.16 -0.32
N ASN A 100 19.94 -8.30 0.38
CA ASN A 100 20.69 -8.52 1.62
C ASN A 100 20.48 -7.38 2.65
N LEU A 101 19.24 -6.91 2.76
CA LEU A 101 18.83 -5.85 3.67
C LEU A 101 18.33 -6.47 4.98
N PRO A 102 18.67 -5.89 6.13
CA PRO A 102 18.05 -6.30 7.39
C PRO A 102 16.58 -5.88 7.41
N GLY A 103 15.74 -6.68 8.07
CA GLY A 103 14.44 -6.21 8.52
C GLY A 103 14.57 -5.14 9.61
N ARG A 104 13.45 -4.52 9.97
CA ARG A 104 13.40 -3.53 11.06
C ARG A 104 13.90 -4.14 12.37
N ASP A 105 14.80 -3.44 13.03
CA ASP A 105 15.22 -3.78 14.39
C ASP A 105 14.09 -3.48 15.38
N VAL A 106 13.67 -4.49 16.14
CA VAL A 106 12.56 -4.40 17.09
C VAL A 106 12.90 -5.13 18.37
N ASP A 107 12.55 -4.54 19.50
CA ASP A 107 12.75 -5.14 20.82
C ASP A 107 11.80 -6.33 21.05
N LEU A 108 12.34 -7.52 20.90
CA LEU A 108 11.63 -8.79 21.09
C LEU A 108 11.39 -9.17 22.54
N SER A 109 12.04 -8.49 23.48
CA SER A 109 11.72 -8.67 24.90
C SER A 109 10.35 -8.05 25.22
N SER A 110 9.93 -7.05 24.43
CA SER A 110 8.61 -6.44 24.54
C SER A 110 7.53 -7.24 23.79
N ARG A 111 6.31 -7.25 24.36
CA ARG A 111 5.12 -7.78 23.68
C ARG A 111 4.86 -7.09 22.34
N THR A 112 5.17 -5.80 22.24
CA THR A 112 4.99 -5.02 21.01
C THR A 112 5.94 -5.47 19.90
N GLY A 113 7.21 -5.74 20.21
CA GLY A 113 8.17 -6.23 19.21
C GLY A 113 7.92 -7.68 18.80
N GLN A 114 7.50 -8.55 19.72
CA GLN A 114 7.06 -9.91 19.37
C GLN A 114 5.86 -9.87 18.40
N ARG A 115 4.87 -9.04 18.71
CA ARG A 115 3.69 -8.79 17.87
C ARG A 115 4.07 -8.21 16.51
N TRP A 116 4.98 -7.25 16.47
CA TRP A 116 5.49 -6.67 15.22
C TRP A 116 6.15 -7.72 14.33
N ARG A 117 6.99 -8.59 14.93
CA ARG A 117 7.63 -9.69 14.23
C ARG A 117 6.61 -10.65 13.66
N GLU A 118 5.64 -11.10 14.46
CA GLU A 118 4.62 -12.04 14.01
C GLU A 118 3.78 -11.48 12.83
N MET A 119 3.36 -10.20 12.93
CA MET A 119 2.67 -9.51 11.84
C MET A 119 3.49 -9.45 10.55
N ASN A 120 4.81 -9.30 10.62
CA ASN A 120 5.69 -9.17 9.45
C ASN A 120 6.28 -10.49 8.94
N MET A 121 6.05 -11.60 9.65
CA MET A 121 6.52 -12.94 9.29
C MET A 121 5.39 -13.84 8.76
N THR A 122 4.13 -13.40 8.83
CA THR A 122 2.99 -14.15 8.29
C THR A 122 2.87 -13.89 6.77
N PRO A 123 3.18 -14.85 5.88
CA PRO A 123 3.49 -14.54 4.48
C PRO A 123 2.36 -13.85 3.69
N GLU A 124 1.12 -14.32 3.84
CA GLU A 124 -0.04 -13.86 3.06
C GLU A 124 -0.73 -12.62 3.65
N THR A 125 -0.23 -12.08 4.77
CA THR A 125 -0.77 -10.83 5.33
C THR A 125 -0.04 -9.61 4.75
N PRO A 126 -0.70 -8.45 4.73
CA PRO A 126 -0.05 -7.15 4.59
C PRO A 126 1.32 -6.98 5.24
N ALA A 127 2.27 -6.40 4.50
CA ALA A 127 3.53 -5.93 5.06
C ALA A 127 3.34 -4.68 5.93
N HIS A 128 3.87 -4.71 7.15
CA HIS A 128 3.80 -3.59 8.08
C HIS A 128 5.12 -2.83 8.11
N VAL A 129 5.14 -1.70 7.40
CA VAL A 129 6.32 -0.86 7.20
C VAL A 129 5.99 0.61 7.41
N ASP A 130 7.00 1.44 7.58
CA ASP A 130 6.82 2.89 7.49
C ASP A 130 6.85 3.39 6.04
N TRP A 131 6.60 4.69 5.89
CA TRP A 131 6.55 5.34 4.59
C TRP A 131 7.89 5.27 3.83
N PHE A 132 9.01 5.40 4.52
CA PHE A 132 10.34 5.36 3.88
C PHE A 132 10.70 3.97 3.39
N GLU A 133 10.40 2.94 4.20
CA GLU A 133 10.54 1.54 3.82
C GLU A 133 9.68 1.21 2.59
N ALA A 134 8.42 1.67 2.58
CA ALA A 134 7.51 1.50 1.45
C ALA A 134 8.02 2.21 0.17
N GLU A 135 8.52 3.44 0.30
CA GLU A 135 9.08 4.20 -0.82
C GLU A 135 10.33 3.50 -1.40
N ASN A 136 11.22 3.00 -0.54
CA ASN A 136 12.41 2.26 -0.97
C ASN A 136 12.05 0.99 -1.74
N TYR A 137 11.03 0.26 -1.26
CA TYR A 137 10.51 -0.90 -1.96
C TYR A 137 9.95 -0.54 -3.35
N CYS A 138 9.17 0.56 -3.46
CA CYS A 138 8.68 1.04 -4.75
C CYS A 138 9.83 1.40 -5.71
N ARG A 139 10.86 2.09 -5.22
CA ARG A 139 12.05 2.44 -6.02
C ARG A 139 12.80 1.20 -6.48
N TRP A 140 12.93 0.18 -5.64
CA TRP A 140 13.52 -1.09 -6.02
C TRP A 140 12.70 -1.79 -7.10
N LEU A 141 11.37 -1.88 -6.92
CA LEU A 141 10.46 -2.41 -7.95
C LEU A 141 10.62 -1.67 -9.27
N ALA A 142 10.70 -0.34 -9.24
CA ALA A 142 10.90 0.45 -10.45
C ALA A 142 12.21 0.09 -11.16
N THR A 143 13.26 -0.16 -10.39
CA THR A 143 14.59 -0.51 -10.91
C THR A 143 14.61 -1.90 -11.55
N ILE A 144 14.02 -2.91 -10.91
CA ILE A 144 14.03 -4.31 -11.42
C ILE A 144 13.04 -4.52 -12.56
N THR A 145 11.91 -3.80 -12.57
CA THR A 145 10.87 -3.97 -13.59
C THR A 145 11.04 -3.05 -14.79
N LYS A 146 11.82 -1.98 -14.63
CA LYS A 146 11.92 -0.85 -15.59
C LYS A 146 10.59 -0.14 -15.83
N LEU A 147 9.70 -0.17 -14.83
CA LEU A 147 8.41 0.50 -14.85
C LEU A 147 8.36 1.54 -13.72
N PRO A 148 7.58 2.62 -13.83
CA PRO A 148 7.60 3.70 -12.85
C PRO A 148 6.71 3.35 -11.64
N PHE A 149 7.19 2.42 -10.79
CA PHE A 149 6.54 2.07 -9.54
C PHE A 149 6.70 3.18 -8.49
N SER A 150 5.60 3.52 -7.81
CA SER A 150 5.54 4.51 -6.73
C SER A 150 4.42 4.19 -5.75
N LEU A 151 4.36 4.88 -4.61
CA LEU A 151 3.13 4.94 -3.83
C LEU A 151 2.04 5.70 -4.62
N PRO A 152 0.75 5.35 -4.48
CA PRO A 152 -0.33 6.14 -5.04
C PRO A 152 -0.43 7.48 -4.31
N THR A 153 -0.81 8.52 -5.03
CA THR A 153 -1.30 9.75 -4.40
C THR A 153 -2.63 9.46 -3.70
N GLU A 154 -3.01 10.31 -2.74
CA GLU A 154 -4.30 10.20 -2.06
C GLU A 154 -5.48 10.20 -3.06
N ALA A 155 -5.42 11.07 -4.07
CA ALA A 155 -6.42 11.11 -5.14
C ALA A 155 -6.52 9.82 -5.94
N GLN A 156 -5.39 9.21 -6.30
CA GLN A 156 -5.37 7.93 -7.02
C GLN A 156 -5.89 6.79 -6.15
N TRP A 157 -5.59 6.83 -4.86
CA TRP A 157 -6.09 5.83 -3.93
C TRP A 157 -7.61 5.93 -3.79
N GLU A 158 -8.14 7.14 -3.54
CA GLU A 158 -9.58 7.37 -3.40
C GLU A 158 -10.33 7.07 -4.72
N TYR A 159 -9.80 7.51 -5.86
CA TYR A 159 -10.40 7.24 -7.17
C TYR A 159 -10.53 5.74 -7.44
N ALA A 160 -9.48 4.96 -7.13
CA ALA A 160 -9.50 3.51 -7.27
C ALA A 160 -10.47 2.86 -6.28
N ALA A 161 -10.42 3.26 -5.00
CA ALA A 161 -11.29 2.72 -3.94
C ALA A 161 -12.78 2.98 -4.23
N ARG A 162 -13.11 4.12 -4.84
CA ARG A 162 -14.47 4.51 -5.22
C ARG A 162 -14.86 4.05 -6.61
N SER A 163 -14.25 2.98 -7.14
CA SER A 163 -14.59 2.43 -8.46
C SER A 163 -14.60 3.50 -9.57
N ARG A 164 -13.51 4.28 -9.64
CA ARG A 164 -13.34 5.44 -10.55
C ARG A 164 -14.22 6.64 -10.17
N GLY A 165 -14.29 6.93 -8.87
CA GLY A 165 -14.91 8.16 -8.34
C GLY A 165 -16.42 8.14 -8.15
N LYS A 166 -17.06 6.97 -8.11
CA LYS A 166 -18.49 6.83 -7.80
C LYS A 166 -18.81 7.30 -6.37
N PHE A 167 -20.04 7.70 -6.13
CA PHE A 167 -20.54 8.02 -4.79
C PHE A 167 -20.92 6.75 -4.03
N VAL A 168 -19.90 6.00 -3.61
CA VAL A 168 -20.04 4.82 -2.74
C VAL A 168 -19.37 5.11 -1.40
N ILE A 169 -20.06 4.79 -0.30
CA ILE A 169 -19.58 5.11 1.06
C ILE A 169 -18.53 4.10 1.54
N VAL A 170 -18.59 2.86 1.02
CA VAL A 170 -17.62 1.81 1.32
C VAL A 170 -17.13 1.13 0.04
N PRO A 171 -15.86 0.69 0.00
CA PRO A 171 -15.27 0.03 -1.17
C PRO A 171 -15.63 -1.47 -1.22
N THR A 172 -16.93 -1.79 -1.17
CA THR A 172 -17.46 -3.15 -1.37
C THR A 172 -17.94 -3.35 -2.80
N ASN A 173 -18.31 -4.58 -3.16
CA ASN A 173 -18.74 -4.95 -4.51
C ASN A 173 -19.99 -4.19 -5.00
N ASP A 174 -20.82 -3.70 -4.08
CA ASP A 174 -22.05 -2.96 -4.37
C ASP A 174 -22.15 -1.61 -3.63
N GLY A 175 -21.09 -1.20 -2.93
CA GLY A 175 -21.03 0.08 -2.23
C GLY A 175 -21.82 0.13 -0.91
N THR A 176 -22.33 -1.01 -0.42
CA THR A 176 -23.06 -1.14 0.86
C THR A 176 -22.27 -1.96 1.88
N ILE A 177 -22.59 -1.87 3.16
CA ILE A 177 -22.08 -2.78 4.19
C ILE A 177 -23.18 -3.80 4.52
N ARG A 178 -22.86 -5.09 4.39
CA ARG A 178 -23.68 -6.20 4.87
C ARG A 178 -22.89 -6.96 5.91
N ILE A 179 -23.40 -7.00 7.14
CA ILE A 179 -22.82 -7.76 8.25
C ILE A 179 -23.74 -8.94 8.52
N GLU A 180 -23.40 -10.08 7.93
CA GLU A 180 -24.12 -11.35 8.10
C GLU A 180 -23.12 -12.48 8.42
N GLN A 181 -23.61 -13.70 8.67
CA GLN A 181 -22.74 -14.87 8.84
C GLN A 181 -22.30 -15.46 7.49
N GLY A 182 -20.99 -15.72 7.36
CA GLY A 182 -20.39 -16.38 6.20
C GLY A 182 -20.48 -15.57 4.91
N ASP A 183 -20.67 -16.26 3.78
CA ASP A 183 -20.61 -15.70 2.41
C ASP A 183 -21.64 -14.60 2.09
N LYS A 184 -22.56 -14.31 3.01
CA LYS A 184 -23.53 -13.22 2.88
C LYS A 184 -22.96 -11.86 3.31
N SER A 185 -21.92 -11.87 4.13
CA SER A 185 -21.16 -10.66 4.49
C SER A 185 -20.31 -10.20 3.31
N ASN A 186 -20.23 -8.88 3.09
CA ASN A 186 -19.28 -8.29 2.14
C ASN A 186 -18.13 -7.55 2.82
N VAL A 187 -18.03 -7.68 4.14
CA VAL A 187 -16.94 -7.18 4.96
C VAL A 187 -16.43 -8.29 5.88
N ALA A 188 -15.12 -8.31 6.12
CA ALA A 188 -14.52 -9.28 7.02
C ALA A 188 -14.96 -9.04 8.47
N TRP A 189 -15.16 -10.12 9.22
CA TRP A 189 -15.54 -10.11 10.63
C TRP A 189 -14.45 -10.67 11.55
N GLU A 190 -14.65 -10.52 12.86
CA GLU A 190 -13.74 -11.05 13.88
C GLU A 190 -13.59 -12.58 13.79
N SER A 191 -14.65 -13.29 13.40
CA SER A 191 -14.61 -14.74 13.17
C SER A 191 -13.62 -15.13 12.08
N ASP A 192 -13.58 -14.37 10.99
CA ASP A 192 -12.72 -14.65 9.84
C ASP A 192 -11.25 -14.44 10.23
N SER A 193 -10.99 -13.41 11.04
CA SER A 193 -9.67 -13.14 11.61
C SER A 193 -9.24 -14.26 12.57
N LYS A 194 -10.14 -14.75 13.42
CA LYS A 194 -9.90 -15.90 14.32
C LYS A 194 -9.58 -17.18 13.55
N GLU A 195 -10.38 -17.49 12.53
CA GLU A 195 -10.20 -18.68 11.71
C GLU A 195 -8.88 -18.63 10.96
N TYR A 196 -8.56 -17.48 10.35
CA TYR A 196 -7.28 -17.26 9.68
C TYR A 196 -6.11 -17.40 10.65
N ALA A 197 -6.17 -16.75 11.82
CA ALA A 197 -5.11 -16.83 12.83
C ALA A 197 -4.86 -18.28 13.28
N LYS A 198 -5.94 -19.04 13.52
CA LYS A 198 -5.87 -20.48 13.86
C LYS A 198 -5.24 -21.30 12.75
N LYS A 199 -5.63 -21.06 11.48
CA LYS A 199 -5.08 -21.76 10.31
C LYS A 199 -3.58 -21.50 10.14
N MET A 200 -3.14 -20.28 10.40
CA MET A 200 -1.74 -19.88 10.27
C MET A 200 -0.90 -20.18 11.52
N GLY A 201 -1.51 -20.63 12.61
CA GLY A 201 -0.83 -20.86 13.89
C GLY A 201 -0.31 -19.57 14.54
N THR A 202 -1.00 -18.44 14.32
CA THR A 202 -0.60 -17.12 14.81
C THR A 202 -1.52 -16.62 15.92
N SER A 203 -1.03 -15.65 16.70
CA SER A 203 -1.80 -14.94 17.73
C SER A 203 -2.58 -13.72 17.19
N LEU A 204 -2.59 -13.52 15.86
CA LEU A 204 -3.11 -12.32 15.18
C LEU A 204 -4.64 -12.28 15.04
N VAL A 205 -5.35 -12.43 16.16
CA VAL A 205 -6.82 -12.59 16.18
C VAL A 205 -7.60 -11.28 15.94
N TYR A 206 -7.06 -10.13 16.38
CA TYR A 206 -7.80 -8.85 16.47
C TYR A 206 -7.28 -7.74 15.54
N PHE A 207 -6.67 -8.09 14.41
CA PHE A 207 -5.89 -7.12 13.65
C PHE A 207 -6.63 -6.58 12.44
N HIS A 208 -7.13 -5.36 12.59
CA HIS A 208 -7.66 -4.57 11.50
C HIS A 208 -6.54 -3.86 10.72
N HIS A 209 -6.88 -3.64 9.46
CA HIS A 209 -6.10 -3.02 8.40
C HIS A 209 -5.60 -1.61 8.77
N CYS A 210 -4.41 -1.48 9.37
CA CYS A 210 -3.65 -0.22 9.40
C CYS A 210 -2.93 0.00 8.05
N PRO A 211 -2.36 1.18 7.72
CA PRO A 211 -2.04 1.55 6.35
C PRO A 211 -1.00 0.60 5.76
N VAL A 212 -1.29 0.10 4.57
CA VAL A 212 -0.45 -0.89 3.90
C VAL A 212 -0.19 -0.38 2.50
N ILE A 213 1.03 -0.64 2.06
CA ILE A 213 1.51 -0.36 0.72
C ILE A 213 0.48 -0.87 -0.30
N PHE A 214 -0.22 0.05 -0.96
CA PHE A 214 -0.69 -0.18 -2.30
C PHE A 214 0.42 0.34 -3.20
N ILE A 215 0.91 -0.49 -4.11
CA ILE A 215 1.93 -0.03 -5.05
C ILE A 215 1.23 0.35 -6.34
N ARG A 216 1.58 1.52 -6.85
CA ARG A 216 1.12 2.03 -8.13
C ARG A 216 2.23 1.89 -9.16
N GLN A 217 1.86 1.61 -10.39
CA GLN A 217 2.69 1.80 -11.58
C GLN A 217 2.05 2.91 -12.43
N ILE A 218 2.83 3.93 -12.79
CA ILE A 218 2.39 4.95 -13.76
C ILE A 218 2.53 4.39 -15.18
N LEU A 219 1.63 4.76 -16.09
CA LEU A 219 1.81 4.47 -17.52
C LEU A 219 2.63 5.56 -18.21
#